data_AF-A0A833R0N1-F1
#
_entry.id   AF-A0A833R0N1-F1
#
_cell.length_a   1.000
_cell.length_b   1.000
_cell.length_c   1.000
_cell.angle_alpha   90.00
_cell.angle_beta   90.00
_cell.angle_gamma   90.00
#
_symmetry.space_group_name_H-M   'P 1'
#
loop_
_entity.id
_entity.type
_entity.pdbx_description
1 polymer ?
#
loop_
_entity_poly.entity_id
_entity_poly.type
_entity_poly.pdbx_seq_one_letter_code
_entity_poly.pdbx_strand_id
1 'polypeptide(L)'
;MDSMTSTHTLVDVGGGVGVILSMITSKYPKIKGINFDLPQRAVLIALCTQILPRYVHYSHLSFSIKKQRKVHYDVMSVMVSGRIGVEHVGGDMFASIPIGDAICIMMKWILHDWSDEHCQNILKNCYKALPENGKVIILDCIVPTNPDATARCAFHNYMAKRASYIYK
;
A
#
# COMPACT_ATOMS: atom_id res chain seq x y z
N MET A 1 -15.08 -32.52 -4.43
CA MET A 1 -13.83 -32.12 -5.12
C MET A 1 -14.26 -31.10 -6.16
N ASP A 2 -14.16 -29.78 -5.98
CA ASP A 2 -13.26 -29.00 -5.12
C ASP A 2 -14.00 -27.87 -4.36
N SER A 3 -14.02 -28.00 -3.03
CA SER A 3 -14.34 -26.92 -2.11
C SER A 3 -13.04 -26.56 -1.40
N MET A 4 -12.08 -26.00 -2.15
CA MET A 4 -10.89 -25.38 -1.58
C MET A 4 -11.16 -23.87 -1.53
N THR A 5 -11.24 -23.37 -0.30
CA THR A 5 -11.39 -21.97 0.10
C THR A 5 -10.51 -21.04 -0.75
N SER A 6 -11.10 -20.29 -1.69
CA SER A 6 -10.38 -19.21 -2.39
C SER A 6 -10.11 -18.07 -1.41
N THR A 7 -8.96 -18.12 -0.76
CA THR A 7 -8.40 -17.01 0.01
C THR A 7 -8.10 -15.88 -0.97
N HIS A 8 -8.77 -14.75 -0.82
CA HIS A 8 -8.56 -13.62 -1.73
C HIS A 8 -7.27 -12.91 -1.34
N THR A 9 -6.33 -12.78 -2.28
CA THR A 9 -5.10 -12.01 -2.03
C THR A 9 -5.29 -10.55 -2.41
N LEU A 10 -4.93 -9.66 -1.49
CA LEU A 10 -4.89 -8.20 -1.66
C LEU A 10 -3.43 -7.73 -1.66
N VAL A 11 -2.99 -7.17 -2.78
CA VAL A 11 -1.65 -6.58 -2.91
C VAL A 11 -1.76 -5.06 -2.72
N ASP A 12 -1.06 -4.51 -1.74
CA ASP A 12 -0.93 -3.06 -1.52
C ASP A 12 0.38 -2.56 -2.13
N VAL A 13 0.29 -1.86 -3.25
CA VAL A 13 1.46 -1.36 -4.01
C VAL A 13 1.83 0.02 -3.48
N GLY A 14 3.07 0.16 -3.02
CA GLY A 14 3.56 1.37 -2.34
C GLY A 14 2.95 1.57 -0.96
N GLY A 15 2.59 0.47 -0.27
CA GLY A 15 1.93 0.51 1.04
C GLY A 15 2.81 0.99 2.21
N GLY A 16 4.09 1.32 1.95
CA GLY A 16 5.04 1.78 2.94
C GLY A 16 5.30 0.72 3.99
N VAL A 17 4.96 1.03 5.24
CA VAL A 17 5.08 0.08 6.35
C VAL A 17 3.94 -0.96 6.39
N GLY A 18 2.89 -0.84 5.57
CA GLY A 18 1.82 -1.85 5.47
C GLY A 18 0.69 -1.72 6.51
N VAL A 19 0.60 -0.59 7.23
CA VAL A 19 -0.40 -0.37 8.31
C VAL A 19 -1.84 -0.55 7.85
N ILE A 20 -2.18 -0.03 6.67
CA ILE A 20 -3.55 -0.10 6.12
C ILE A 20 -3.90 -1.54 5.79
N LEU A 21 -2.99 -2.25 5.11
CA LEU A 21 -3.18 -3.65 4.80
C LEU A 21 -3.35 -4.49 6.07
N SER A 22 -2.58 -4.22 7.13
CA SER A 22 -2.75 -4.89 8.43
C SER A 22 -4.09 -4.63 9.10
N MET A 23 -4.65 -3.43 8.98
CA MET A 23 -6.01 -3.15 9.47
C MET A 23 -7.06 -3.94 8.68
N ILE A 24 -6.90 -4.04 7.36
CA ILE A 24 -7.79 -4.80 6.48
C ILE A 24 -7.75 -6.28 6.82
N THR A 25 -6.56 -6.90 6.87
CA THR A 25 -6.42 -8.33 7.17
C THR A 25 -6.83 -8.67 8.59
N SER A 26 -6.65 -7.75 9.56
CA SER A 26 -7.16 -7.92 10.92
C SER A 26 -8.70 -7.97 10.98
N LYS A 27 -9.38 -7.18 10.14
CA LYS A 27 -10.85 -7.15 10.07
C LYS A 27 -11.42 -8.28 9.21
N TYR A 28 -10.67 -8.70 8.19
CA TYR A 28 -11.06 -9.71 7.23
C TYR A 28 -9.98 -10.82 7.15
N PRO A 29 -9.94 -11.75 8.12
CA PRO A 29 -8.86 -12.73 8.24
C PRO A 29 -8.79 -13.76 7.09
N LYS A 30 -9.81 -13.80 6.23
CA LYS A 30 -9.82 -14.60 4.99
C LYS A 30 -9.05 -13.95 3.84
N ILE A 31 -8.61 -12.70 4.01
CA ILE A 31 -7.80 -11.98 3.01
C ILE A 31 -6.34 -12.19 3.34
N LYS A 32 -5.57 -12.69 2.37
CA LYS A 32 -4.11 -12.69 2.45
C LYS A 32 -3.59 -11.33 1.99
N GLY A 33 -2.79 -10.64 2.80
CA GLY A 33 -2.20 -9.35 2.44
C GLY A 33 -0.76 -9.48 1.94
N ILE A 34 -0.44 -8.83 0.82
CA ILE A 34 0.94 -8.62 0.34
C ILE A 34 1.21 -7.11 0.32
N ASN A 35 2.09 -6.62 1.19
CA ASN A 35 2.58 -5.25 1.16
C ASN A 35 3.80 -5.19 0.23
N PHE A 36 3.65 -4.55 -0.93
CA PHE A 36 4.67 -4.47 -1.95
C PHE A 36 5.27 -3.05 -2.01
N ASP A 37 6.55 -2.92 -1.69
CA ASP A 37 7.26 -1.63 -1.70
C ASP A 37 8.75 -1.84 -2.02
N LEU A 38 9.53 -0.77 -2.08
CA LEU A 38 10.96 -0.81 -2.32
C LEU A 38 11.67 -1.76 -1.34
N PRO A 39 12.70 -2.51 -1.79
CA PRO A 39 13.38 -3.51 -0.97
C PRO A 39 13.90 -2.97 0.36
N GLN A 40 14.39 -1.73 0.41
CA GLN A 40 14.89 -1.12 1.64
C GLN A 40 13.80 -0.94 2.70
N ARG A 41 12.54 -0.74 2.29
CA ARG A 41 11.39 -0.61 3.20
C ARG A 41 10.87 -1.96 3.66
N ALA A 42 10.82 -2.97 2.77
CA ALA A 42 10.48 -4.33 3.15
C ALA A 42 11.48 -4.91 4.17
N VAL A 43 12.78 -4.69 3.95
CA VAL A 43 13.85 -5.09 4.87
C VAL A 43 13.74 -4.37 6.23
N LEU A 44 13.42 -3.07 6.22
CA LEU A 44 13.22 -2.30 7.45
C LEU A 44 12.15 -2.94 8.35
N ILE A 45 11.03 -3.35 7.76
CA ILE A 45 9.92 -3.95 8.49
C ILE A 45 10.35 -5.31 9.04
N ALA A 46 10.97 -6.17 8.22
CA ALA A 46 11.46 -7.47 8.66
C ALA A 46 12.47 -7.39 9.82
N LEU A 47 13.38 -6.41 9.79
CA LEU A 47 14.32 -6.16 10.89
C LEU A 47 13.60 -5.65 12.14
N CYS A 48 12.67 -4.71 11.98
CA CYS A 48 11.91 -4.18 13.10
C CYS A 48 11.10 -5.29 13.77
N THR A 49 10.39 -6.15 13.03
CA THR A 49 9.56 -7.21 13.65
C THR A 49 10.39 -8.24 14.42
N GLN A 50 11.62 -8.53 13.98
CA GLN A 50 12.52 -9.45 14.69
C GLN A 50 13.15 -8.83 15.95
N ILE A 51 13.35 -7.50 15.96
CA ILE A 51 14.04 -6.79 17.05
C ILE A 51 13.06 -6.21 18.08
N LEU A 52 11.85 -5.81 17.65
CA LEU A 52 10.85 -5.10 18.46
C LEU A 52 10.27 -5.84 19.67
N PRO A 53 10.24 -7.20 19.77
CA PRO A 53 9.82 -7.86 21.01
C PRO A 53 10.65 -7.45 22.24
N ARG A 54 11.84 -6.86 22.03
CA ARG A 54 12.72 -6.34 23.09
C ARG A 54 12.60 -4.84 23.37
N TYR A 55 11.85 -4.08 22.56
CA TYR A 55 11.85 -2.60 22.57
C TYR A 55 10.46 -1.97 22.72
N VAL A 56 9.51 -2.70 23.32
CA VAL A 56 8.10 -2.28 23.53
C VAL A 56 7.96 -0.96 24.33
N HIS A 57 9.05 -0.45 24.93
CA HIS A 57 9.06 0.77 25.75
C HIS A 57 9.42 2.07 25.03
N TYR A 58 9.74 2.06 23.73
CA TYR A 58 10.06 3.29 22.99
C TYR A 58 8.86 3.81 22.21
N SER A 59 8.57 5.12 22.33
CA SER A 59 7.44 5.77 21.65
C SER A 59 7.73 6.12 20.19
N HIS A 60 9.01 6.32 19.81
CA HIS A 60 9.38 6.73 18.45
C HIS A 60 10.67 6.06 17.98
N LEU A 61 10.65 5.49 16.77
CA LEU A 61 11.85 4.98 16.10
C LEU A 61 12.12 5.87 14.87
N SER A 62 13.29 6.50 14.85
CA SER A 62 13.70 7.36 13.73
C SER A 62 14.70 6.62 12.86
N PHE A 63 14.33 6.32 11.61
CA PHE A 63 15.27 5.82 10.63
C PHE A 63 15.71 6.93 9.67
N SER A 64 17.01 7.03 9.45
CA SER A 64 17.59 7.93 8.45
C SER A 64 18.02 7.10 7.24
N ILE A 65 17.14 6.97 6.24
CA ILE A 65 17.53 6.44 4.92
C ILE A 65 18.26 7.58 4.20
N LYS A 66 19.56 7.40 3.95
CA LYS A 66 20.40 8.45 3.34
C LYS A 66 19.76 8.94 2.03
N LYS A 67 19.53 10.26 1.96
CA LYS A 67 19.03 11.05 0.80
C LYS A 67 17.51 11.15 0.58
N GLN A 68 16.65 10.79 1.55
CA GLN A 68 15.24 11.24 1.59
C GLN A 68 14.87 11.86 2.95
N ARG A 69 13.79 12.67 2.97
CA ARG A 69 13.23 13.30 4.19
C ARG A 69 13.13 12.27 5.32
N LYS A 70 13.52 12.67 6.54
CA LYS A 70 13.36 11.87 7.76
C LYS A 70 11.89 11.49 7.92
N VAL A 71 11.56 10.22 7.69
CA VAL A 71 10.22 9.70 7.91
C VAL A 71 10.16 9.21 9.35
N HIS A 72 9.38 9.91 10.18
CA HIS A 72 9.07 9.44 11.53
C HIS A 72 7.98 8.38 11.42
N TYR A 73 8.33 7.13 11.71
CA TYR A 73 7.35 6.08 11.92
C TYR A 73 7.07 5.99 13.42
N ASP A 74 5.79 5.92 13.76
CA ASP A 74 5.40 5.59 15.13
C ASP A 74 5.64 4.09 15.37
N VAL A 75 6.19 3.74 16.54
CA VAL A 75 6.61 2.36 16.86
C VAL A 75 5.41 1.42 16.84
N MET A 76 4.24 1.92 17.25
CA MET A 76 3.01 1.13 17.21
C MET A 76 2.62 0.79 15.76
N SER A 77 2.88 1.68 14.81
CA SER A 77 2.53 1.45 13.40
C SER A 77 3.37 0.33 12.78
N VAL A 78 4.65 0.27 13.13
CA VAL A 78 5.57 -0.80 12.70
C VAL A 78 5.25 -2.12 13.41
N MET A 79 4.85 -2.09 14.69
CA MET A 79 4.39 -3.30 15.39
C MET A 79 3.08 -3.84 14.82
N VAL A 80 2.14 -2.96 14.46
CA VAL A 80 0.88 -3.35 13.82
C VAL A 80 1.13 -4.02 12.47
N SER A 81 2.12 -3.55 11.71
CA SER A 81 2.43 -4.13 10.40
C SER A 81 3.21 -5.44 10.42
N GLY A 82 3.80 -5.79 11.57
CA GLY A 82 4.42 -7.07 11.82
C GLY A 82 3.47 -8.19 12.27
N ARG A 83 2.17 -7.93 12.33
CA ARG A 83 1.17 -8.93 12.76
C ARG A 83 0.98 -10.01 11.69
N ILE A 84 0.61 -11.21 12.16
CA ILE A 84 0.30 -12.38 11.33
C ILE A 84 -0.77 -11.99 10.28
N GLY A 85 -0.50 -12.27 9.00
CA GLY A 85 -1.46 -12.05 7.90
C GLY A 85 -1.03 -11.05 6.83
N VAL A 86 0.11 -10.36 7.00
CA VAL A 86 0.73 -9.51 5.96
C VAL A 86 2.12 -10.01 5.61
N GLU A 87 2.33 -10.28 4.33
CA GLU A 87 3.62 -10.62 3.74
C GLU A 87 4.26 -9.34 3.15
N HIS A 88 5.50 -9.03 3.49
CA HIS A 88 6.21 -7.86 2.96
C HIS A 88 7.13 -8.29 1.82
N VAL A 89 6.89 -7.78 0.63
CA VAL A 89 7.63 -8.13 -0.59
C VAL A 89 8.33 -6.90 -1.14
N GLY A 90 9.66 -7.01 -1.31
CA GLY A 90 10.48 -5.96 -1.90
C GLY A 90 10.46 -6.01 -3.42
N GLY A 91 10.26 -4.87 -4.09
CA GLY A 91 10.43 -4.77 -5.54
C GLY A 91 10.18 -3.37 -6.09
N ASP A 92 10.20 -3.27 -7.42
CA ASP A 92 9.96 -2.02 -8.15
C ASP A 92 8.67 -2.14 -8.98
N MET A 93 7.68 -1.31 -8.66
CA MET A 93 6.38 -1.28 -9.34
C MET A 93 6.46 -0.88 -10.82
N PHE A 94 7.51 -0.15 -11.21
CA PHE A 94 7.75 0.18 -12.62
C PHE A 94 8.27 -1.01 -13.42
N ALA A 95 8.91 -1.97 -12.75
CA ALA A 95 9.40 -3.20 -13.36
C ALA A 95 8.33 -4.29 -13.37
N SER A 96 7.75 -4.61 -12.20
CA SER A 96 6.72 -5.64 -12.07
C SER A 96 5.94 -5.53 -10.77
N ILE A 97 4.73 -6.08 -10.77
CA ILE A 97 3.92 -6.31 -9.58
C ILE A 97 3.88 -7.82 -9.32
N PRO A 98 3.90 -8.28 -8.05
CA PRO A 98 3.84 -9.70 -7.73
C PRO A 98 2.66 -10.42 -8.43
N ILE A 99 3.01 -11.40 -9.26
CA ILE A 99 2.07 -12.24 -9.99
C ILE A 99 1.80 -13.46 -9.09
N GLY A 100 0.60 -13.55 -8.55
CA GLY A 100 0.15 -14.66 -7.69
C GLY A 100 -1.36 -14.74 -7.67
N ASP A 101 -1.95 -15.34 -6.64
CA ASP A 101 -3.42 -15.42 -6.46
C ASP A 101 -4.07 -14.06 -6.09
N ALA A 102 -3.46 -12.96 -6.52
CA ALA A 102 -3.91 -11.59 -6.31
C ALA A 102 -5.19 -11.35 -7.09
N ILE A 103 -6.33 -11.37 -6.39
CA ILE A 103 -7.63 -10.99 -6.97
C ILE A 103 -7.79 -9.47 -6.93
N CYS A 104 -7.07 -8.77 -6.04
CA CYS A 104 -7.18 -7.33 -5.90
C CYS A 104 -5.80 -6.66 -5.70
N ILE A 105 -5.56 -5.58 -6.44
CA ILE A 105 -4.44 -4.66 -6.23
C ILE A 105 -5.00 -3.35 -5.71
N MET A 106 -4.45 -2.85 -4.61
CA MET A 106 -4.76 -1.54 -4.04
C MET A 106 -3.54 -0.63 -4.18
N MET A 107 -3.78 0.63 -4.53
CA MET A 107 -2.80 1.70 -4.50
C MET A 107 -3.41 2.88 -3.77
N LYS A 108 -2.72 3.39 -2.77
CA LYS A 108 -3.14 4.58 -2.04
C LYS A 108 -2.06 5.64 -2.11
N TRP A 109 -2.42 6.84 -2.58
CA TRP A 109 -1.50 7.98 -2.65
C TRP A 109 -0.23 7.68 -3.45
N ILE A 110 -0.40 7.00 -4.57
CA ILE A 110 0.72 6.65 -5.47
C ILE A 110 0.63 7.48 -6.73
N LEU A 111 -0.48 7.43 -7.45
CA LEU A 111 -0.56 7.98 -8.81
C LEU A 111 -0.37 9.50 -8.85
N HIS A 112 -0.71 10.25 -7.79
CA HIS A 112 -0.48 11.70 -7.75
C HIS A 112 1.00 12.13 -7.71
N ASP A 113 1.93 11.22 -7.37
CA ASP A 113 3.37 11.53 -7.33
C ASP A 113 4.04 11.43 -8.71
N TRP A 114 3.33 10.88 -9.71
CA TRP A 114 3.92 10.44 -10.97
C TRP A 114 3.27 11.10 -12.18
N SER A 115 4.05 11.22 -13.26
CA SER A 115 3.52 11.69 -14.55
C SER A 115 2.58 10.64 -15.17
N ASP A 116 1.74 11.07 -16.11
CA ASP A 116 0.80 10.19 -16.81
C ASP A 116 1.47 8.95 -17.44
N GLU A 117 2.68 9.11 -17.99
CA GLU A 117 3.44 7.99 -18.57
C GLU A 117 3.81 6.93 -17.52
N HIS A 118 4.29 7.38 -16.35
CA HIS A 118 4.59 6.51 -15.23
C HIS A 118 3.33 5.86 -14.67
N CYS A 119 2.23 6.61 -14.54
CA CYS A 119 0.93 6.10 -14.12
C CYS A 119 0.42 5.01 -15.08
N GLN A 120 0.53 5.23 -16.39
CA GLN A 120 0.18 4.22 -17.39
C GLN A 120 1.05 2.97 -17.26
N ASN A 121 2.35 3.12 -17.01
CA ASN A 121 3.24 1.98 -16.81
C ASN A 121 2.85 1.17 -15.57
N ILE A 122 2.61 1.84 -14.44
CA ILE A 122 2.15 1.21 -13.19
C ILE A 122 0.83 0.45 -13.43
N LEU A 123 -0.16 1.10 -14.06
CA LEU A 123 -1.46 0.49 -14.33
C LEU A 123 -1.36 -0.70 -15.29
N LYS A 124 -0.49 -0.64 -16.31
CA LYS A 124 -0.21 -1.78 -17.21
C LYS A 124 0.39 -2.96 -16.45
N ASN A 125 1.31 -2.71 -15.52
CA ASN A 125 1.90 -3.77 -14.71
C ASN A 125 0.87 -4.37 -13.74
N CYS A 126 -0.01 -3.55 -13.14
CA CYS A 126 -1.13 -4.03 -12.34
C CYS A 126 -2.06 -4.91 -13.17
N TYR A 127 -2.44 -4.47 -14.37
CA TYR A 127 -3.30 -5.24 -15.27
C TYR A 127 -2.67 -6.59 -15.66
N LYS A 128 -1.36 -6.64 -15.90
CA LYS A 128 -0.65 -7.90 -16.19
C LYS A 128 -0.64 -8.86 -15.01
N ALA A 129 -0.53 -8.35 -13.78
CA ALA A 129 -0.45 -9.17 -12.57
C ALA A 129 -1.81 -9.75 -12.11
N LEU A 130 -2.93 -9.21 -12.61
CA LEU A 130 -4.26 -9.65 -12.23
C LEU A 130 -4.78 -10.83 -13.08
N PRO A 131 -5.60 -11.73 -12.50
CA PRO A 131 -6.41 -12.68 -13.27
C PRO A 131 -7.56 -11.95 -13.99
N GLU A 132 -8.31 -12.69 -14.81
CA GLU A 132 -9.38 -12.16 -15.68
C GLU A 132 -10.58 -11.57 -14.91
N ASN A 133 -10.74 -11.89 -13.62
CA ASN A 133 -11.73 -11.29 -12.72
C ASN A 133 -11.09 -10.35 -11.68
N GLY A 134 -9.84 -9.96 -11.92
CA GLY A 134 -9.06 -9.15 -10.99
C GLY A 134 -9.49 -7.67 -10.98
N LYS A 135 -9.17 -7.00 -9.88
CA LYS A 135 -9.56 -5.60 -9.65
C LYS A 135 -8.41 -4.74 -9.18
N VAL A 136 -8.32 -3.52 -9.73
CA VAL A 136 -7.46 -2.45 -9.20
C VAL A 136 -8.32 -1.44 -8.44
N ILE A 137 -7.92 -1.09 -7.23
CA ILE A 137 -8.52 -0.07 -6.38
C ILE A 137 -7.52 1.08 -6.22
N ILE A 138 -7.92 2.27 -6.68
CA ILE A 138 -7.11 3.48 -6.54
C ILE A 138 -7.75 4.36 -5.47
N LEU A 139 -6.99 4.67 -4.43
CA LEU A 139 -7.37 5.54 -3.33
C LEU A 139 -6.54 6.83 -3.41
N ASP A 140 -7.07 7.84 -4.08
CA ASP A 140 -6.41 9.13 -4.23
C ASP A 140 -7.35 10.30 -3.98
N CYS A 141 -6.78 11.50 -3.94
CA CYS A 141 -7.54 12.73 -3.87
C CYS A 141 -7.96 13.15 -5.28
N ILE A 142 -9.25 13.41 -5.47
CA ILE A 142 -9.77 13.94 -6.74
C ILE A 142 -9.90 15.45 -6.60
N VAL A 143 -9.16 16.20 -7.43
CA VAL A 143 -9.28 17.65 -7.51
C VAL A 143 -10.49 17.99 -8.39
N PRO A 144 -11.44 18.82 -7.91
CA PRO A 144 -12.56 19.28 -8.72
C PRO A 144 -12.09 20.06 -9.95
N THR A 145 -12.80 19.91 -11.07
CA THR A 145 -12.49 20.60 -12.35
C THR A 145 -12.85 22.09 -12.36
N ASN A 146 -13.45 22.62 -11.28
CA ASN A 146 -13.78 24.05 -11.16
C ASN A 146 -12.77 24.76 -10.23
N PRO A 147 -11.91 25.65 -10.77
CA PRO A 147 -10.87 26.34 -10.01
C PRO A 147 -11.36 27.52 -9.14
N ASP A 148 -12.63 27.94 -9.21
CA ASP A 148 -13.14 29.12 -8.49
C ASP A 148 -13.39 28.92 -6.98
N ALA A 149 -13.06 27.75 -6.42
CA ALA A 149 -13.08 27.56 -4.97
C ALA A 149 -11.90 28.30 -4.32
N THR A 150 -12.14 29.56 -3.96
CA THR A 150 -11.16 30.45 -3.35
C THR A 150 -10.60 29.88 -2.05
N ALA A 151 -9.30 30.13 -1.87
CA ALA A 151 -8.54 30.15 -0.63
C ALA A 151 -7.97 28.84 -0.06
N ARG A 152 -6.70 28.93 0.34
CA ARG A 152 -5.84 27.99 1.07
C ARG A 152 -6.47 27.25 2.27
N CYS A 153 -7.68 27.63 2.71
CA CYS A 153 -8.45 26.90 3.74
C CYS A 153 -9.30 25.75 3.17
N ALA A 154 -9.52 25.67 1.85
CA ALA A 154 -10.40 24.68 1.23
C ALA A 154 -9.70 23.37 0.81
N PHE A 155 -8.36 23.31 0.91
CA PHE A 155 -7.55 22.15 0.53
C PHE A 155 -7.93 20.87 1.30
N HIS A 156 -8.38 20.96 2.54
CA HIS A 156 -8.85 19.79 3.30
C HIS A 156 -10.32 19.43 3.02
N ASN A 157 -11.14 20.39 2.57
CA ASN A 157 -12.59 20.19 2.38
C ASN A 157 -12.95 19.70 0.98
N TYR A 158 -12.12 19.96 -0.05
CA TYR A 158 -12.37 19.53 -1.43
C TYR A 158 -11.61 18.29 -1.88
N MET A 159 -10.66 17.79 -1.08
CA MET A 159 -10.00 16.51 -1.32
C MET A 159 -10.98 15.39 -0.94
N ALA A 160 -12.01 15.19 -1.75
CA ALA A 160 -12.89 14.05 -1.62
C ALA A 160 -12.04 12.78 -1.83
N LYS A 161 -11.83 12.03 -0.76
CA LYS A 161 -11.23 10.69 -0.83
C LYS A 161 -12.21 9.81 -1.60
N ARG A 162 -11.89 9.49 -2.84
CA ARG A 162 -12.70 8.60 -3.67
C ARG A 162 -11.91 7.34 -3.99
N ALA A 163 -12.61 6.23 -4.00
CA ALA A 163 -12.09 4.99 -4.55
C ALA A 163 -12.50 4.91 -6.02
N SER A 164 -11.53 4.78 -6.91
CA SER A 164 -11.74 4.44 -8.31
C SER A 164 -11.43 2.97 -8.52
N TYR A 165 -12.14 2.34 -9.45
CA TYR A 165 -12.06 0.91 -9.69
C TYR A 165 -11.79 0.63 -11.17
N ILE A 166 -10.79 -0.20 -11.44
CA ILE A 166 -10.51 -0.74 -12.78
C ILE A 166 -10.64 -2.25 -12.69
N TYR A 167 -11.41 -2.84 -13.59
CA TYR A 167 -11.58 -4.28 -13.68
C TYR A 167 -10.75 -4.80 -14.85
N LYS A 168 -10.18 -5.99 -14.67
CA LYS A 168 -9.64 -6.76 -15.79
C LYS A 168 -10.76 -7.57 -16.43
#